data_AF-A0A0F7GEP8-F1
#
_entry.id   AF-A0A0F7GEP8-F1
#
_cell.length_a   1.000
_cell.length_b   1.000
_cell.length_c   1.000
_cell.angle_alpha   90.00
_cell.angle_beta   90.00
_cell.angle_gamma   90.00
#
_symmetry.space_group_name_H-M   'P 1'
#
loop_
_entity.id
_entity.type
_entity.pdbx_description
1 polymer ?
#
loop_
_entity_poly.entity_id
_entity_poly.type
_entity_poly.pdbx_seq_one_letter_code
_entity_poly.pdbx_strand_id
1 'polypeptide(L)'
;MTHLHSQTLRIIDANLNRTAEGLRVMEDVSRFCLNSPDMSLQLKAQRHRLLENVTYSTPELLSARNSAGDVGRKTQFEKTSAGSLCSTVSANARRAEQSLRVLEEMARLPGSGIDGIIIEEIRYAVYTLEKELVSHISRQYKTNRLAGQYLILTINDESSLSFPDDAGIVQLDPGNSKRGDFLTAATEAADSCKRIGAMFIVGEFADIAVAAKADGVAVDGGSLPPAVLRGLLGIDQLIGFSAANIEQAIEAEKSGVDYLMCSGELKNRLAKKVAIPIVVPDRSHAV
;
A
#
# COMPACT_ATOMS: atom_id res chain seq x y z
N MET A 1 -20.89 31.20 -27.57
CA MET A 1 -20.72 30.26 -26.45
C MET A 1 -22.01 30.27 -25.65
N THR A 2 -22.75 29.18 -25.64
CA THR A 2 -23.86 29.01 -24.69
C THR A 2 -23.25 28.95 -23.29
N HIS A 3 -23.41 30.01 -22.51
CA HIS A 3 -23.01 30.01 -21.10
C HIS A 3 -23.75 28.87 -20.40
N LEU A 4 -22.99 27.94 -19.81
CA LEU A 4 -23.55 26.89 -18.98
C LEU A 4 -24.35 27.54 -17.85
N HIS A 5 -25.46 26.90 -17.46
CA HIS A 5 -26.27 27.43 -16.37
C HIS A 5 -25.43 27.54 -15.09
N SER A 6 -25.58 28.63 -14.33
CA SER A 6 -24.79 28.89 -13.11
C SER A 6 -24.81 27.71 -12.13
N GLN A 7 -25.92 26.97 -12.05
CA GLN A 7 -26.02 25.77 -11.22
C GLN A 7 -25.13 24.62 -11.71
N THR A 8 -24.98 24.43 -13.01
CA THR A 8 -24.06 23.42 -13.56
C THR A 8 -22.61 23.79 -13.28
N LEU A 9 -22.26 25.07 -13.40
CA LEU A 9 -20.92 25.56 -13.07
C LEU A 9 -20.57 25.33 -11.58
N ARG A 10 -21.56 25.45 -10.68
CA ARG A 10 -21.40 25.12 -9.25
C ARG A 10 -21.03 23.66 -9.02
N ILE A 11 -21.67 22.75 -9.75
CA ILE A 11 -21.37 21.32 -9.66
C ILE A 11 -19.93 21.07 -10.11
N ILE A 12 -19.51 21.69 -11.21
CA ILE A 12 -18.16 21.56 -11.76
C ILE A 12 -17.11 22.09 -10.77
N ASP A 13 -17.26 23.33 -10.28
CA ASP A 13 -16.35 23.92 -9.29
C ASP A 13 -16.26 23.05 -8.02
N ALA A 14 -17.39 22.63 -7.45
CA ALA A 14 -17.39 21.82 -6.23
C ALA A 14 -16.62 20.49 -6.39
N ASN A 15 -16.78 19.80 -7.52
CA ASN A 15 -16.10 18.54 -7.76
C ASN A 15 -14.63 18.70 -8.18
N LEU A 16 -14.26 19.80 -8.85
CA LEU A 16 -12.86 20.14 -9.10
C LEU A 16 -12.10 20.36 -7.78
N ASN A 17 -12.66 21.15 -6.85
CA ASN A 17 -12.03 21.39 -5.55
C ASN A 17 -11.90 20.10 -4.72
N ARG A 18 -12.97 19.30 -4.61
CA ARG A 18 -12.93 18.03 -3.87
C ARG A 18 -11.90 17.05 -4.41
N THR A 19 -11.78 16.97 -5.74
CA THR A 19 -10.75 16.14 -6.38
C THR A 19 -9.36 16.67 -6.04
N ALA A 20 -9.12 17.97 -6.22
CA ALA A 20 -7.83 18.59 -5.93
C ALA A 20 -7.41 18.44 -4.45
N GLU A 21 -8.34 18.60 -3.52
CA GLU A 21 -8.12 18.40 -2.09
C GLU A 21 -7.79 16.94 -1.75
N GLY A 22 -8.54 15.99 -2.31
CA GLY A 22 -8.29 14.56 -2.11
C GLY A 22 -6.89 14.15 -2.60
N LEU A 23 -6.51 14.60 -3.80
CA LEU A 23 -5.18 14.38 -4.36
C LEU A 23 -4.09 15.05 -3.53
N ARG A 24 -4.35 16.25 -2.99
CA ARG A 24 -3.39 16.96 -2.13
C ARG A 24 -3.12 16.21 -0.83
N VAL A 25 -4.14 15.62 -0.21
CA VAL A 25 -3.95 14.77 0.98
C VAL A 25 -3.07 13.57 0.65
N MET A 26 -3.35 12.87 -0.46
CA MET A 26 -2.52 11.75 -0.89
C MET A 26 -1.07 12.18 -1.18
N GLU A 27 -0.89 13.35 -1.81
CA GLU A 27 0.42 13.95 -2.14
C GLU A 27 1.24 14.26 -0.88
N ASP A 28 0.60 14.79 0.16
CA ASP A 28 1.27 15.09 1.42
C ASP A 28 1.61 13.81 2.21
N VAL A 29 0.76 12.79 2.16
CA VAL A 29 1.07 11.48 2.77
C VAL A 29 2.26 10.82 2.07
N SER A 30 2.31 10.83 0.74
CA SER A 30 3.45 10.28 0.01
C SER A 30 4.74 11.05 0.29
N ARG A 31 4.66 12.38 0.40
CA ARG A 31 5.80 13.24 0.69
C ARG A 31 6.33 13.13 2.11
N PHE A 32 5.45 13.17 3.12
CA PHE A 32 5.87 13.34 4.51
C PHE A 32 5.85 12.04 5.32
N CYS A 33 5.01 11.06 4.96
CA CYS A 33 4.98 9.77 5.64
C CYS A 33 5.87 8.73 4.95
N LEU A 34 5.77 8.66 3.61
CA LEU A 34 6.55 7.68 2.82
C LEU A 34 7.89 8.21 2.32
N ASN A 35 8.09 9.53 2.32
CA ASN A 35 9.25 10.19 1.68
C ASN A 35 9.45 9.73 0.23
N SER A 36 8.37 9.50 -0.52
CA SER A 36 8.40 9.02 -1.91
C SER A 36 8.29 10.18 -2.89
N PRO A 37 9.39 10.58 -3.56
CA PRO A 37 9.36 11.68 -4.53
C PRO A 37 8.53 11.33 -5.76
N ASP A 38 8.63 10.08 -6.24
CA ASP A 38 7.97 9.62 -7.45
C ASP A 38 6.45 9.68 -7.31
N MET A 39 5.90 9.13 -6.22
CA MET A 39 4.46 9.16 -5.96
C MET A 39 3.95 10.58 -5.73
N SER A 40 4.73 11.40 -5.00
CA SER A 40 4.40 12.81 -4.78
C SER A 40 4.30 13.58 -6.11
N LEU A 41 5.25 13.35 -7.02
CA LEU A 41 5.24 13.96 -8.35
C LEU A 41 4.08 13.47 -9.22
N GLN A 42 3.76 12.18 -9.21
CA GLN A 42 2.63 11.63 -9.94
C GLN A 42 1.29 12.22 -9.45
N LEU A 43 1.08 12.30 -8.14
CA LEU A 43 -0.13 12.90 -7.55
C LEU A 43 -0.24 14.40 -7.86
N LYS A 44 0.88 15.12 -7.76
CA LYS A 44 0.97 16.52 -8.18
C LYS A 44 0.63 16.67 -9.67
N ALA A 45 1.17 15.80 -10.53
CA ALA A 45 0.91 15.82 -11.96
C ALA A 45 -0.57 15.62 -12.28
N GLN A 46 -1.25 14.67 -11.63
CA GLN A 46 -2.70 14.49 -11.81
C GLN A 46 -3.49 15.73 -11.36
N ARG A 47 -3.09 16.36 -10.25
CA ARG A 47 -3.74 17.60 -9.77
C ARG A 47 -3.55 18.78 -10.73
N HIS A 48 -2.35 18.93 -11.30
CA HIS A 48 -2.08 19.94 -12.33
C HIS A 48 -2.87 19.65 -13.61
N ARG A 49 -2.82 18.41 -14.09
CA ARG A 49 -3.56 17.95 -15.26
C ARG A 49 -5.06 18.21 -15.13
N LEU A 50 -5.64 18.00 -13.95
CA LEU A 50 -7.04 18.32 -13.69
C LEU A 50 -7.34 19.81 -13.92
N LEU A 51 -6.53 20.71 -13.35
CA LEU A 51 -6.80 22.15 -13.37
C LEU A 51 -6.47 22.81 -14.71
N GLU A 52 -5.47 22.30 -15.42
CA GLU A 52 -5.04 22.82 -16.73
C GLU A 52 -6.00 22.47 -17.87
N ASN A 53 -6.84 21.45 -17.70
CA ASN A 53 -7.76 20.97 -18.73
C ASN A 53 -9.22 21.42 -18.50
N VAL A 54 -9.42 22.45 -17.68
CA VAL A 54 -10.71 23.11 -17.48
C VAL A 54 -10.69 24.44 -18.24
N THR A 55 -11.70 24.70 -19.07
CA THR A 55 -11.75 25.93 -19.88
C THR A 55 -12.19 27.16 -19.09
N TYR A 56 -12.67 26.99 -17.87
CA TYR A 56 -13.15 28.07 -17.01
C TYR A 56 -12.02 28.74 -16.23
N SER A 57 -12.07 30.06 -16.17
CA SER A 57 -11.17 30.85 -15.34
C SER A 57 -11.53 30.75 -13.85
N THR A 58 -10.55 31.02 -12.97
CA THR A 58 -10.79 31.05 -11.53
C THR A 58 -11.92 32.02 -11.12
N PRO A 59 -12.01 33.25 -11.67
CA PRO A 59 -13.13 34.14 -11.37
C PRO A 59 -14.51 33.58 -11.77
N GLU A 60 -14.61 32.87 -12.89
CA GLU A 60 -15.89 32.27 -13.33
C GLU A 60 -16.37 31.19 -12.35
N LEU A 61 -15.47 30.27 -11.96
CA LEU A 61 -15.77 29.22 -10.99
C LEU A 61 -16.14 29.81 -9.61
N LEU A 62 -15.37 30.80 -9.15
CA LEU A 62 -15.64 31.49 -7.88
C LEU A 62 -16.98 32.21 -7.88
N SER A 63 -17.33 32.88 -8.99
CA SER A 63 -18.58 33.63 -9.13
C SER A 63 -19.81 32.73 -9.07
N ALA A 64 -19.66 31.46 -9.42
CA ALA A 64 -20.76 30.49 -9.32
C ALA A 64 -21.01 30.02 -7.88
N ARG A 65 -20.03 30.06 -6.98
CA ARG A 65 -20.14 29.48 -5.63
C ARG A 65 -21.29 30.07 -4.82
N ASN A 66 -21.99 29.21 -4.09
CA ASN A 66 -23.03 29.62 -3.15
C ASN A 66 -23.07 28.70 -1.92
N SER A 67 -21.93 28.63 -1.22
CA SER A 67 -21.78 27.80 -0.02
C SER A 67 -22.77 28.16 1.10
N ALA A 68 -23.22 29.41 1.17
CA ALA A 68 -24.19 29.86 2.17
C ALA A 68 -25.61 29.32 1.90
N GLY A 69 -25.99 29.17 0.63
CA GLY A 69 -27.29 28.66 0.20
C GLY A 69 -27.30 27.17 -0.17
N ASP A 70 -26.18 26.46 -0.04
CA ASP A 70 -26.10 25.03 -0.34
C ASP A 70 -26.88 24.18 0.70
N VAL A 71 -27.70 23.26 0.18
CA VAL A 71 -28.44 22.29 1.00
C VAL A 71 -27.45 21.28 1.60
N GLY A 72 -27.66 20.89 2.86
CA GLY A 72 -26.80 19.92 3.55
C GLY A 72 -25.64 20.54 4.35
N ARG A 73 -25.62 21.86 4.54
CA ARG A 73 -24.58 22.59 5.29
C ARG A 73 -24.43 22.20 6.77
N LYS A 74 -25.45 21.58 7.39
CA LYS A 74 -25.40 21.20 8.82
C LYS A 74 -24.25 20.23 9.04
N THR A 75 -23.14 20.75 9.55
CA THR A 75 -21.93 20.01 9.85
C THR A 75 -22.05 19.48 11.27
N GLN A 76 -22.38 18.20 11.39
CA GLN A 76 -22.11 17.45 12.61
C GLN A 76 -20.79 16.71 12.36
N PHE A 77 -19.70 17.27 12.85
CA PHE A 77 -18.47 16.49 12.98
C PHE A 77 -18.69 15.51 14.13
N GLU A 78 -19.19 14.33 13.81
CA GLU A 78 -19.15 13.22 14.75
C GLU A 78 -17.71 12.75 14.85
N LYS A 79 -17.16 12.73 16.08
CA LYS A 79 -15.89 12.06 16.36
C LYS A 79 -16.09 10.56 16.11
N THR A 80 -15.86 10.13 14.87
CA THR A 80 -15.67 8.71 14.57
C THR A 80 -14.37 8.24 15.23
N SER A 81 -14.32 6.94 15.57
CA SER A 81 -13.13 6.28 16.12
C SER A 81 -11.88 6.62 15.29
N ALA A 82 -10.73 6.77 15.96
CA ALA A 82 -9.46 7.10 15.31
C ALA A 82 -9.18 6.15 14.12
N GLY A 83 -9.27 6.68 12.90
CA GLY A 83 -8.95 5.94 11.67
C GLY A 83 -7.43 5.78 11.50
N SER A 84 -7.02 4.81 10.68
CA SER A 84 -5.62 4.64 10.29
C SER A 84 -5.23 5.58 9.16
N LEU A 85 -3.92 5.70 8.89
CA LEU A 85 -3.44 6.44 7.73
C LEU A 85 -3.96 5.83 6.42
N CYS A 86 -4.02 4.48 6.33
CA CYS A 86 -4.62 3.78 5.19
C CYS A 86 -6.10 4.15 5.00
N SER A 87 -6.91 4.15 6.07
CA SER A 87 -8.32 4.51 5.95
C SER A 87 -8.51 5.98 5.57
N THR A 88 -7.61 6.86 6.04
CA THR A 88 -7.60 8.28 5.68
C THR A 88 -7.28 8.47 4.20
N VAL A 89 -6.25 7.79 3.68
CA VAL A 89 -5.90 7.82 2.26
C VAL A 89 -7.05 7.30 1.41
N SER A 90 -7.57 6.11 1.70
CA SER A 90 -8.69 5.53 0.93
C SER A 90 -9.95 6.39 0.97
N ALA A 91 -10.26 7.02 2.10
CA ALA A 91 -11.41 7.92 2.18
C ALA A 91 -11.24 9.18 1.32
N ASN A 92 -10.01 9.70 1.16
CA ASN A 92 -9.72 10.84 0.30
C ASN A 92 -9.68 10.44 -1.18
N ALA A 93 -9.05 9.31 -1.52
CA ALA A 93 -9.02 8.75 -2.87
C ALA A 93 -10.44 8.51 -3.39
N ARG A 94 -11.27 7.79 -2.63
CA ARG A 94 -12.67 7.51 -3.02
C ARG A 94 -13.51 8.77 -3.20
N ARG A 95 -13.28 9.82 -2.40
CA ARG A 95 -13.95 11.12 -2.58
C ARG A 95 -13.50 11.81 -3.87
N ALA A 96 -12.21 11.74 -4.20
CA ALA A 96 -11.70 12.26 -5.46
C ALA A 96 -12.24 11.47 -6.66
N GLU A 97 -12.29 10.14 -6.58
CA GLU A 97 -12.83 9.26 -7.61
C GLU A 97 -14.33 9.50 -7.87
N GLN A 98 -15.12 9.65 -6.80
CA GLN A 98 -16.53 10.01 -6.91
C GLN A 98 -16.72 11.39 -7.56
N SER A 99 -15.87 12.36 -7.19
CA SER A 99 -15.91 13.70 -7.75
C SER A 99 -15.53 13.71 -9.24
N LEU A 100 -14.49 12.95 -9.61
CA LEU A 100 -14.09 12.71 -10.99
C LEU A 100 -15.20 12.02 -11.79
N ARG A 101 -15.92 11.07 -11.18
CA ARG A 101 -17.08 10.45 -11.82
C ARG A 101 -18.19 11.46 -12.13
N VAL A 102 -18.45 12.39 -11.21
CA VAL A 102 -19.42 13.47 -11.47
C VAL A 102 -18.93 14.37 -12.61
N LEU A 103 -17.65 14.76 -12.62
CA LEU A 103 -17.07 15.56 -13.70
C LEU A 103 -17.14 14.85 -15.06
N GLU A 104 -16.92 13.54 -15.09
CA GLU A 104 -17.04 12.70 -16.30
C GLU A 104 -18.47 12.75 -16.86
N GLU A 105 -19.49 12.66 -16.01
CA GLU A 105 -20.89 12.80 -16.44
C GLU A 105 -21.23 14.24 -16.85
N MET A 106 -20.69 15.26 -16.15
CA MET A 106 -20.89 16.67 -16.52
C MET A 106 -20.24 17.00 -17.87
N ALA A 107 -19.13 16.36 -18.22
CA ALA A 107 -18.45 16.56 -19.50
C ALA A 107 -19.34 16.23 -20.70
N ARG A 108 -20.36 15.37 -20.54
CA ARG A 108 -21.34 15.00 -21.57
C ARG A 108 -22.30 16.15 -21.94
N LEU A 109 -22.39 17.19 -21.11
CA LEU A 109 -23.26 18.33 -21.38
C LEU A 109 -22.66 19.25 -22.45
N PRO A 110 -23.45 19.77 -23.41
CA PRO A 110 -22.95 20.71 -24.40
C PRO A 110 -22.38 21.98 -23.74
N GLY A 111 -21.13 22.33 -24.09
CA GLY A 111 -20.45 23.53 -23.57
C GLY A 111 -19.91 23.39 -22.14
N SER A 112 -19.84 22.17 -21.60
CA SER A 112 -19.38 21.85 -20.24
C SER A 112 -17.98 22.35 -19.90
N GLY A 113 -17.14 22.65 -20.90
CA GLY A 113 -15.80 23.21 -20.67
C GLY A 113 -14.81 22.24 -20.00
N ILE A 114 -15.12 20.94 -20.02
CA ILE A 114 -14.29 19.87 -19.47
C ILE A 114 -14.19 18.73 -20.48
N ASP A 115 -13.00 18.14 -20.57
CA ASP A 115 -12.76 16.97 -21.42
C ASP A 115 -13.02 15.67 -20.63
N GLY A 116 -14.06 14.93 -21.01
CA GLY A 116 -14.43 13.67 -20.36
C GLY A 116 -13.36 12.59 -20.44
N ILE A 117 -12.56 12.54 -21.52
CA ILE A 117 -11.48 11.56 -21.69
C ILE A 117 -10.38 11.84 -20.68
N ILE A 118 -10.00 13.11 -20.51
CA ILE A 118 -8.97 13.51 -19.54
C ILE A 118 -9.43 13.21 -18.11
N ILE A 119 -10.69 13.50 -17.79
CA ILE A 119 -11.25 13.19 -16.47
C ILE A 119 -11.26 11.68 -16.20
N GLU A 120 -11.63 10.86 -17.19
CA GLU A 120 -11.61 9.40 -17.10
C GLU A 120 -10.17 8.88 -16.89
N GLU A 121 -9.20 9.39 -17.64
CA GLU A 121 -7.79 9.01 -17.48
C GLU A 121 -7.24 9.39 -16.10
N ILE A 122 -7.55 10.59 -15.59
CA ILE A 122 -7.18 10.99 -14.23
C ILE A 122 -7.82 10.03 -13.23
N ARG A 123 -9.10 9.66 -13.40
CA ARG A 123 -9.79 8.71 -12.50
C ARG A 123 -9.09 7.36 -12.44
N TYR A 124 -8.70 6.78 -13.57
CA TYR A 124 -7.95 5.53 -13.56
C TYR A 124 -6.55 5.68 -12.94
N ALA A 125 -5.87 6.80 -13.18
CA ALA A 125 -4.60 7.09 -12.52
C ALA A 125 -4.77 7.14 -10.99
N VAL A 126 -5.87 7.72 -10.49
CA VAL A 126 -6.16 7.77 -9.05
C VAL A 126 -6.38 6.38 -8.46
N TYR A 127 -7.06 5.45 -9.14
CA TYR A 127 -7.19 4.07 -8.64
C TYR A 127 -5.84 3.37 -8.48
N THR A 128 -4.95 3.54 -9.46
CA THR A 128 -3.60 2.98 -9.39
C THR A 128 -2.81 3.60 -8.23
N LEU A 129 -2.85 4.93 -8.11
CA LEU A 129 -2.17 5.66 -7.05
C LEU A 129 -2.73 5.34 -5.65
N GLU A 130 -4.05 5.13 -5.50
CA GLU A 130 -4.64 4.66 -4.24
C GLU A 130 -4.06 3.30 -3.87
N LYS A 131 -4.12 2.34 -4.79
CA LYS A 131 -3.61 0.98 -4.57
C LYS A 131 -2.15 1.02 -4.16
N GLU A 132 -1.30 1.72 -4.89
CA GLU A 132 0.12 1.85 -4.58
C GLU A 132 0.34 2.52 -3.21
N LEU A 133 -0.35 3.62 -2.91
CA LEU A 133 -0.14 4.38 -1.69
C LEU A 133 -0.54 3.57 -0.45
N VAL A 134 -1.71 2.94 -0.49
CA VAL A 134 -2.18 2.06 0.60
C VAL A 134 -1.27 0.85 0.77
N SER A 135 -0.81 0.27 -0.33
CA SER A 135 0.14 -0.83 -0.40
C SER A 135 1.45 -0.48 0.32
N HIS A 136 2.08 0.66 -0.02
CA HIS A 136 3.30 1.14 0.64
C HIS A 136 3.10 1.47 2.13
N ILE A 137 2.02 2.16 2.51
CA ILE A 137 1.75 2.49 3.92
C ILE A 137 1.56 1.22 4.75
N SER A 138 0.81 0.25 4.22
CA SER A 138 0.54 -1.01 4.92
C SER A 138 1.81 -1.81 5.15
N ARG A 139 2.68 -1.90 4.13
CA ARG A 139 3.97 -2.59 4.28
C ARG A 139 4.93 -1.85 5.19
N GLN A 140 4.99 -0.51 5.12
CA GLN A 140 5.81 0.28 6.05
C GLN A 140 5.36 0.07 7.51
N TYR A 141 4.06 -0.01 7.76
CA TYR A 141 3.54 -0.32 9.09
C TYR A 141 3.98 -1.71 9.58
N LYS A 142 3.91 -2.73 8.70
CA LYS A 142 4.38 -4.08 9.04
C LYS A 142 5.89 -4.14 9.21
N THR A 143 6.68 -3.50 8.35
CA THR A 143 8.14 -3.50 8.47
C THR A 143 8.63 -2.82 9.74
N ASN A 144 7.93 -1.78 10.23
CA ASN A 144 8.20 -1.18 11.53
C ASN A 144 7.94 -2.13 12.72
N ARG A 145 7.18 -3.22 12.50
CA ARG A 145 6.96 -4.29 13.47
C ARG A 145 7.97 -5.45 13.34
N LEU A 146 8.94 -5.37 12.42
CA LEU A 146 10.02 -6.36 12.32
C LEU A 146 11.03 -6.19 13.46
N ALA A 147 10.58 -6.46 14.67
CA ALA A 147 11.34 -6.35 15.91
C ALA A 147 11.09 -7.59 16.78
N GLY A 148 12.00 -7.82 17.74
CA GLY A 148 11.97 -9.01 18.58
C GLY A 148 12.68 -10.20 17.95
N GLN A 149 12.50 -11.37 18.56
CA GLN A 149 13.12 -12.60 18.09
C GLN A 149 12.49 -13.04 16.76
N TYR A 150 13.34 -13.33 15.77
CA TYR A 150 12.95 -13.89 14.49
C TYR A 150 13.30 -15.37 14.48
N LEU A 151 12.30 -16.24 14.56
CA LEU A 151 12.47 -17.70 14.58
C LEU A 151 12.20 -18.29 13.20
N ILE A 152 13.11 -19.13 12.72
CA ILE A 152 12.85 -19.98 11.55
C ILE A 152 12.60 -21.40 12.05
N LEU A 153 11.41 -21.93 11.77
CA LEU A 153 11.00 -23.28 12.09
C LEU A 153 10.90 -24.10 10.81
N THR A 154 11.53 -25.27 10.77
CA THR A 154 11.43 -26.19 9.62
C THR A 154 10.46 -27.31 9.95
N ILE A 155 9.56 -27.64 9.02
CA ILE A 155 8.68 -28.79 9.18
C ILE A 155 9.51 -30.08 9.12
N ASN A 156 9.43 -30.87 10.19
CA ASN A 156 9.84 -32.27 10.22
C ASN A 156 8.59 -33.13 10.44
N ASP A 157 8.58 -34.35 9.90
CA ASP A 157 7.39 -35.21 9.73
C ASP A 157 6.58 -35.55 11.01
N GLU A 158 7.02 -35.18 12.24
CA GLU A 158 6.43 -35.71 13.49
C GLU A 158 6.16 -34.70 14.63
N SER A 159 6.44 -33.41 14.50
CA SER A 159 6.27 -32.45 15.62
C SER A 159 5.17 -31.41 15.36
N SER A 160 4.24 -31.27 16.31
CA SER A 160 3.34 -30.11 16.37
C SER A 160 4.17 -28.83 16.46
N LEU A 161 3.90 -27.85 15.60
CA LEU A 161 4.58 -26.55 15.62
C LEU A 161 4.37 -25.86 16.97
N SER A 162 5.46 -25.70 17.72
CA SER A 162 5.48 -24.97 18.99
C SER A 162 6.59 -23.92 18.94
N PHE A 163 6.28 -22.72 19.45
CA PHE A 163 7.22 -21.62 19.58
C PHE A 163 6.87 -20.77 20.80
N PRO A 164 7.83 -20.01 21.36
CA PRO A 164 7.60 -19.17 22.52
C PRO A 164 6.47 -18.16 22.32
N ASP A 165 5.68 -17.90 23.37
CA ASP A 165 4.58 -16.92 23.34
C ASP A 165 5.05 -15.46 23.15
N ASP A 166 6.35 -15.20 23.36
CA ASP A 166 7.00 -13.91 23.15
C ASP A 166 7.74 -13.79 21.81
N ALA A 167 7.59 -14.76 20.91
CA ALA A 167 8.14 -14.70 19.56
C ALA A 167 7.63 -13.46 18.82
N GLY A 168 8.55 -12.65 18.28
CA GLY A 168 8.18 -11.46 17.50
C GLY A 168 7.79 -11.82 16.07
N ILE A 169 8.58 -12.69 15.44
CA ILE A 169 8.42 -13.11 14.06
C ILE A 169 8.66 -14.62 13.98
N VAL A 170 7.77 -15.33 13.32
CA VAL A 170 7.87 -16.76 13.06
C VAL A 170 7.84 -16.98 11.55
N GLN A 171 8.92 -17.56 11.02
CA GLN A 171 8.99 -18.04 9.66
C GLN A 171 8.86 -19.56 9.64
N LEU A 172 7.96 -20.07 8.80
CA LEU A 172 7.85 -21.50 8.53
C LEU A 172 8.58 -21.86 7.24
N ASP A 173 9.62 -22.67 7.36
CA ASP A 173 10.43 -23.19 6.26
C ASP A 173 9.88 -24.55 5.79
N PRO A 174 9.71 -24.76 4.48
CA PRO A 174 9.09 -25.98 3.97
C PRO A 174 9.94 -27.24 4.16
N GLY A 175 11.27 -27.12 4.30
CA GLY A 175 12.16 -28.27 4.31
C GLY A 175 11.88 -29.21 3.13
N ASN A 176 11.63 -30.49 3.43
CA ASN A 176 11.26 -31.50 2.42
C ASN A 176 9.76 -31.84 2.40
N SER A 177 8.93 -31.02 3.05
CA SER A 177 7.49 -31.31 3.17
C SER A 177 6.75 -31.24 1.82
N LYS A 178 5.67 -32.01 1.71
CA LYS A 178 4.77 -31.90 0.55
C LYS A 178 3.98 -30.60 0.67
N ARG A 179 3.67 -29.97 -0.47
CA ARG A 179 2.97 -28.67 -0.48
C ARG A 179 1.62 -28.66 0.25
N GLY A 180 0.87 -29.78 0.24
CA GLY A 180 -0.40 -29.90 0.95
C GLY A 180 -0.22 -29.93 2.47
N ASP A 181 0.78 -30.67 2.95
CA ASP A 181 1.11 -30.77 4.37
C ASP A 181 1.68 -29.42 4.86
N PHE A 182 2.52 -28.78 4.05
CA PHE A 182 3.06 -27.45 4.32
C PHE A 182 1.96 -26.38 4.43
N LEU A 183 0.96 -26.39 3.55
CA LEU A 183 -0.17 -25.47 3.63
C LEU A 183 -1.00 -25.66 4.91
N THR A 184 -1.20 -26.91 5.32
CA THR A 184 -1.94 -27.24 6.56
C THR A 184 -1.20 -26.66 7.76
N ALA A 185 0.09 -26.97 7.87
CA ALA A 185 0.95 -26.46 8.94
C ALA A 185 1.09 -24.93 8.92
N ALA A 186 1.20 -24.32 7.74
CA ALA A 186 1.27 -22.86 7.60
C ALA A 186 -0.02 -22.18 8.09
N THR A 187 -1.18 -22.80 7.85
CA THR A 187 -2.47 -22.29 8.32
C THR A 187 -2.56 -22.35 9.85
N GLU A 188 -2.14 -23.47 10.45
CA GLU A 188 -2.10 -23.63 11.91
C GLU A 188 -1.11 -22.66 12.58
N ALA A 189 0.05 -22.47 11.96
CA ALA A 189 1.06 -21.53 12.42
C ALA A 189 0.56 -20.08 12.33
N ALA A 190 -0.13 -19.70 11.24
CA ALA A 190 -0.71 -18.39 11.07
C ALA A 190 -1.73 -18.06 12.18
N ASP A 191 -2.63 -18.99 12.49
CA ASP A 191 -3.61 -18.83 13.58
C ASP A 191 -2.93 -18.72 14.94
N SER A 192 -1.85 -19.47 15.16
CA SER A 192 -1.07 -19.43 16.40
C SER A 192 -0.33 -18.11 16.57
N CYS A 193 0.33 -17.62 15.52
CA CYS A 193 0.99 -16.31 15.51
C CYS A 193 -0.01 -15.18 15.77
N LYS A 194 -1.20 -15.25 15.16
CA LYS A 194 -2.25 -14.26 15.36
C LYS A 194 -2.71 -14.15 16.82
N ARG A 195 -2.77 -15.28 17.56
CA ARG A 195 -3.18 -15.27 18.98
C ARG A 195 -2.17 -14.53 19.87
N ILE A 196 -0.88 -14.63 19.56
CA ILE A 196 0.18 -13.98 20.34
C ILE A 196 0.61 -12.62 19.77
N GLY A 197 0.10 -12.25 18.59
CA GLY A 197 0.44 -10.99 17.91
C GLY A 197 1.78 -11.01 17.16
N ALA A 198 2.37 -12.19 16.99
CA ALA A 198 3.59 -12.41 16.21
C ALA A 198 3.33 -12.23 14.71
N MET A 199 4.35 -11.80 13.99
CA MET A 199 4.32 -11.77 12.52
C MET A 199 4.57 -13.16 11.95
N PHE A 200 3.74 -13.60 11.01
CA PHE A 200 3.91 -14.89 10.37
C PHE A 200 4.43 -14.78 8.93
N ILE A 201 5.55 -15.46 8.64
CA ILE A 201 6.20 -15.47 7.33
C ILE A 201 6.25 -16.90 6.80
N VAL A 202 5.94 -17.08 5.52
CA VAL A 202 6.08 -18.38 4.84
C VAL A 202 7.37 -18.39 4.03
N GLY A 203 8.18 -19.43 4.16
CA GLY A 203 9.37 -19.64 3.32
C GLY A 203 8.99 -20.11 1.92
N GLU A 204 9.69 -19.59 0.92
CA GLU A 204 9.73 -20.00 -0.50
C GLU A 204 8.42 -19.85 -1.30
N PHE A 205 7.31 -20.33 -0.77
CA PHE A 205 6.05 -20.53 -1.51
C PHE A 205 5.06 -19.39 -1.29
N ALA A 206 5.06 -18.44 -2.22
CA ALA A 206 4.16 -17.28 -2.17
C ALA A 206 2.67 -17.62 -2.29
N ASP A 207 2.31 -18.65 -3.04
CA ASP A 207 0.93 -19.12 -3.13
C ASP A 207 0.41 -19.65 -1.79
N ILE A 208 1.27 -20.34 -1.03
CA ILE A 208 0.97 -20.80 0.33
C ILE A 208 0.92 -19.62 1.31
N ALA A 209 1.80 -18.63 1.17
CA ALA A 209 1.71 -17.39 1.95
C ALA A 209 0.37 -16.68 1.77
N VAL A 210 -0.15 -16.61 0.54
CA VAL A 210 -1.48 -16.04 0.24
C VAL A 210 -2.59 -16.91 0.84
N ALA A 211 -2.55 -18.22 0.61
CA ALA A 211 -3.58 -19.14 1.07
C ALA A 211 -3.71 -19.18 2.60
N ALA A 212 -2.57 -19.18 3.31
CA ALA A 212 -2.51 -19.14 4.77
C ALA A 212 -2.73 -17.74 5.36
N LYS A 213 -2.88 -16.70 4.52
CA LYS A 213 -2.99 -15.28 4.94
C LYS A 213 -1.82 -14.83 5.81
N ALA A 214 -0.61 -15.27 5.46
CA ALA A 214 0.62 -14.88 6.14
C ALA A 214 0.88 -13.37 5.97
N ASP A 215 1.68 -12.78 6.86
CA ASP A 215 2.09 -11.39 6.76
C ASP A 215 3.08 -11.15 5.61
N GLY A 216 3.76 -12.21 5.15
CA GLY A 216 4.68 -12.13 4.03
C GLY A 216 5.28 -13.47 3.64
N VAL A 217 6.18 -13.41 2.66
CA VAL A 217 7.00 -14.53 2.19
C VAL A 217 8.47 -14.20 2.39
N ALA A 218 9.27 -15.21 2.76
CA ALA A 218 10.72 -15.16 2.80
C ALA A 218 11.28 -15.95 1.62
N VAL A 219 12.16 -15.33 0.84
CA VAL A 219 12.75 -15.88 -0.38
C VAL A 219 14.27 -15.70 -0.42
N ASP A 220 14.93 -16.35 -1.37
CA ASP A 220 16.36 -16.27 -1.58
C ASP A 220 16.72 -16.22 -3.08
N GLY A 221 18.00 -16.36 -3.42
CA GLY A 221 18.49 -16.31 -4.80
C GLY A 221 17.98 -17.42 -5.72
N GLY A 222 17.40 -18.50 -5.19
CA GLY A 222 16.80 -19.59 -5.98
C GLY A 222 15.29 -19.41 -6.23
N SER A 223 14.67 -18.43 -5.57
CA SER A 223 13.23 -18.19 -5.60
C SER A 223 12.78 -17.37 -6.81
N LEU A 224 11.46 -17.22 -7.00
CA LEU A 224 10.91 -16.32 -8.01
C LEU A 224 11.36 -14.87 -7.79
N PRO A 225 11.56 -14.07 -8.87
CA PRO A 225 11.96 -12.67 -8.73
C PRO A 225 10.94 -11.85 -7.92
N PRO A 226 11.39 -10.91 -7.06
CA PRO A 226 10.50 -10.08 -6.23
C PRO A 226 9.40 -9.35 -7.02
N ALA A 227 9.70 -8.90 -8.24
CA ALA A 227 8.72 -8.27 -9.12
C ALA A 227 7.55 -9.21 -9.49
N VAL A 228 7.83 -10.49 -9.70
CA VAL A 228 6.80 -11.51 -9.97
C VAL A 228 6.00 -11.80 -8.70
N LEU A 229 6.70 -11.97 -7.57
CA LEU A 229 6.08 -12.21 -6.27
C LEU A 229 5.10 -11.10 -5.88
N ARG A 230 5.46 -9.83 -6.15
CA ARG A 230 4.58 -8.69 -5.86
C ARG A 230 3.24 -8.74 -6.61
N GLY A 231 3.19 -9.40 -7.77
CA GLY A 231 1.95 -9.62 -8.52
C GLY A 231 1.09 -10.77 -8.00
N LEU A 232 1.68 -11.71 -7.25
CA LEU A 232 0.98 -12.86 -6.65
C LEU A 232 0.43 -12.54 -5.25
N LEU A 233 1.17 -11.73 -4.50
CA LEU A 233 0.89 -11.43 -3.10
C LEU A 233 -0.20 -10.36 -2.93
N GLY A 234 -0.82 -10.35 -1.76
CA GLY A 234 -1.64 -9.24 -1.28
C GLY A 234 -0.83 -7.95 -1.18
N ILE A 235 -1.49 -6.80 -1.37
CA ILE A 235 -0.84 -5.49 -1.40
C ILE A 235 -0.07 -5.14 -0.11
N ASP A 236 -0.47 -5.75 1.00
CA ASP A 236 0.08 -5.55 2.34
C ASP A 236 1.05 -6.65 2.76
N GLN A 237 1.25 -7.70 1.96
CA GLN A 237 2.16 -8.80 2.30
C GLN A 237 3.62 -8.40 2.03
N LEU A 238 4.50 -8.76 2.96
CA LEU A 238 5.93 -8.47 2.86
C LEU A 238 6.67 -9.49 1.99
N ILE A 239 7.75 -9.04 1.37
CA ILE A 239 8.76 -9.89 0.73
C ILE A 239 10.07 -9.69 1.51
N GLY A 240 10.49 -10.72 2.24
CA GLY A 240 11.80 -10.79 2.86
C GLY A 240 12.78 -11.52 1.95
N PHE A 241 14.04 -11.05 1.88
CA PHE A 241 15.06 -11.70 1.08
C PHE A 241 16.28 -12.12 1.91
N SER A 242 16.64 -13.39 1.84
CA SER A 242 17.82 -13.96 2.49
C SER A 242 19.06 -13.70 1.64
N ALA A 243 19.90 -12.76 2.08
CA ALA A 243 21.11 -12.36 1.38
C ALA A 243 22.35 -13.06 1.96
N ALA A 244 23.15 -13.70 1.09
CA ALA A 244 24.41 -14.34 1.47
C ALA A 244 25.62 -13.40 1.35
N ASN A 245 25.51 -12.32 0.58
CA ASN A 245 26.56 -11.33 0.36
C ASN A 245 26.00 -9.92 0.11
N ILE A 246 26.89 -8.94 -0.01
CA ILE A 246 26.52 -7.53 -0.17
C ILE A 246 25.84 -7.28 -1.51
N GLU A 247 26.34 -7.93 -2.56
CA GLU A 247 25.87 -7.76 -3.92
C GLU A 247 24.41 -8.21 -4.05
N GLN A 248 24.08 -9.38 -3.49
CA GLN A 248 22.71 -9.89 -3.41
C GLN A 248 21.79 -8.98 -2.61
N ALA A 249 22.25 -8.45 -1.47
CA ALA A 249 21.45 -7.55 -0.65
C ALA A 249 21.07 -6.26 -1.39
N ILE A 250 22.04 -5.65 -2.09
CA ILE A 250 21.81 -4.43 -2.88
C ILE A 250 20.88 -4.72 -4.07
N GLU A 251 21.04 -5.85 -4.74
CA GLU A 251 20.19 -6.21 -5.87
C GLU A 251 18.76 -6.55 -5.44
N ALA A 252 18.60 -7.21 -4.30
CA ALA A 252 17.30 -7.50 -3.71
C ALA A 252 16.56 -6.21 -3.33
N GLU A 253 17.24 -5.25 -2.71
CA GLU A 253 16.66 -3.93 -2.41
C GLU A 253 16.14 -3.23 -3.68
N LYS A 254 16.96 -3.17 -4.73
CA LYS A 254 16.56 -2.59 -6.02
C LYS A 254 15.38 -3.31 -6.66
N SER A 255 15.25 -4.61 -6.39
CA SER A 255 14.14 -5.44 -6.87
C SER A 255 12.84 -5.23 -6.10
N GLY A 256 12.83 -4.42 -5.03
CA GLY A 256 11.62 -4.04 -4.30
C GLY A 256 11.21 -5.01 -3.19
N VAL A 257 12.17 -5.70 -2.58
CA VAL A 257 11.94 -6.46 -1.33
C VAL A 257 11.74 -5.49 -0.17
N ASP A 258 10.95 -5.90 0.83
CA ASP A 258 10.58 -5.02 1.94
C ASP A 258 11.60 -5.06 3.10
N TYR A 259 12.34 -6.16 3.24
CA TYR A 259 13.39 -6.32 4.23
C TYR A 259 14.41 -7.39 3.84
N LEU A 260 15.58 -7.37 4.48
CA LEU A 260 16.65 -8.33 4.29
C LEU A 260 16.84 -9.20 5.53
N MET A 261 17.13 -10.47 5.30
CA MET A 261 17.62 -11.42 6.29
C MET A 261 19.07 -11.74 5.97
N CYS A 262 19.96 -11.71 6.96
CA CYS A 262 21.35 -12.10 6.78
C CYS A 262 22.02 -12.52 8.10
N SER A 263 23.27 -12.95 8.01
CA SER A 263 24.10 -13.22 9.20
C SER A 263 24.44 -11.92 9.95
N GLY A 264 24.72 -12.03 11.26
CA GLY A 264 25.13 -10.89 12.08
C GLY A 264 26.38 -10.17 11.55
N GLU A 265 27.33 -10.92 10.98
CA GLU A 265 28.52 -10.35 10.35
C GLU A 265 28.16 -9.49 9.12
N LEU A 266 27.28 -9.99 8.26
CA LEU A 266 26.87 -9.29 7.04
C LEU A 266 26.02 -8.05 7.37
N LYS A 267 25.16 -8.11 8.39
CA LYS A 267 24.34 -6.97 8.85
C LYS A 267 25.18 -5.73 9.12
N ASN A 268 26.30 -5.86 9.82
CA ASN A 268 27.19 -4.74 10.14
C ASN A 268 27.79 -4.08 8.89
N ARG A 269 28.07 -4.88 7.85
CA ARG A 269 28.60 -4.40 6.57
C ARG A 269 27.53 -3.73 5.70
N LEU A 270 26.26 -4.10 5.90
CA LEU A 270 25.11 -3.59 5.14
C LEU A 270 24.45 -2.35 5.73
N ALA A 271 24.59 -2.07 7.03
CA ALA A 271 23.88 -1.01 7.75
C ALA A 271 23.98 0.41 7.13
N LYS A 272 24.96 0.66 6.25
CA LYS A 272 25.14 1.94 5.51
C LYS A 272 25.02 1.81 3.98
N LYS A 273 24.66 0.64 3.48
CA LYS A 273 24.63 0.30 2.05
C LYS A 273 23.21 0.09 1.50
N VAL A 274 22.26 -0.18 2.40
CA VAL A 274 20.85 -0.38 2.07
C VAL A 274 20.00 0.52 2.98
N ALA A 275 18.83 0.92 2.49
CA ALA A 275 17.86 1.77 3.17
C ALA A 275 16.65 0.99 3.71
N ILE A 276 16.58 -0.32 3.47
CA ILE A 276 15.54 -1.20 3.99
C ILE A 276 15.95 -1.92 5.30
N PRO A 277 14.98 -2.35 6.13
CA PRO A 277 15.26 -3.06 7.38
C PRO A 277 16.08 -4.34 7.19
N ILE A 278 16.96 -4.62 8.15
CA ILE A 278 17.79 -5.83 8.18
C ILE A 278 17.55 -6.60 9.48
N VAL A 279 17.05 -7.81 9.36
CA VAL A 279 16.83 -8.75 10.46
C VAL A 279 17.90 -9.85 10.45
N VAL A 280 18.21 -10.40 11.62
CA VAL A 280 19.11 -11.55 11.78
C VAL A 280 18.26 -12.67 12.39
N PRO A 281 17.89 -13.68 11.60
CA PRO A 281 17.10 -14.80 12.10
C PRO A 281 17.88 -15.69 13.08
N ASP A 282 17.21 -16.11 14.15
CA ASP A 282 17.63 -17.21 15.00
C ASP A 282 17.09 -18.51 14.38
N ARG A 283 17.99 -19.32 13.81
CA ARG A 283 17.64 -20.66 13.38
C ARG A 283 17.52 -21.55 14.61
N SER A 284 16.29 -21.79 15.03
CA SER A 284 15.98 -22.79 16.05
C SER A 284 15.42 -24.01 15.34
N HIS A 285 16.05 -25.17 15.49
CA HIS A 285 15.36 -26.41 15.15
C HIS A 285 14.18 -26.54 16.11
N ALA A 286 12.95 -26.64 15.58
CA ALA A 286 11.77 -26.85 16.40
C ALA A 286 12.02 -28.05 17.33
N VAL A 287 11.74 -27.85 18.63
CA VAL A 287 11.79 -28.87 19.68
C VAL A 287 10.50 -29.67 19.67
#